data_AF-A0A7C4FHX9-F1
#
_entry.id   AF-A0A7C4FHX9-F1
#
_cell.length_a   1.000
_cell.length_b   1.000
_cell.length_c   1.000
_cell.angle_alpha   90.00
_cell.angle_beta   90.00
_cell.angle_gamma   90.00
#
_symmetry.space_group_name_H-M   'P 1'
#
loop_
_entity.id
_entity.type
_entity.pdbx_description
1 polymer ?
#
loop_
_entity_poly.entity_id
_entity_poly.type
_entity_poly.pdbx_seq_one_letter_code
_entity_poly.pdbx_strand_id
1 'polypeptide(L)'
;WPETGIHEFLRWLPGEVLKWENLRFVTPSELLRHEPVGEVDVFEYDTLSWADVDKGVKAWLGNGMQLTCYRAVKEMEPYVKKLGDERFLKLWRMFQISDNIYYMYQEFGPSGMVHGYFSQMFPTDAFAVFTRAFSDFQEKLMENLPQERSSLVALRIFPPEKAFHFFEGGRYLGSVFSLLELWEKLGDFPESCLRANLEDLEKWVRWTIGDPLLADQILGLKSKPQVRRGLAELLAKRFEGIRVRGL
;
A
#
# COMPACT_ATOMS: atom_id res chain seq x y z
N TRP A 1 -16.23 8.28 26.31
CA TRP A 1 -16.21 9.68 25.84
C TRP A 1 -17.31 10.56 26.42
N PRO A 2 -18.56 10.12 26.66
CA PRO A 2 -19.56 10.93 27.38
C PRO A 2 -19.09 11.42 28.76
N GLU A 3 -18.24 10.64 29.41
CA GLU A 3 -17.75 10.83 30.79
C GLU A 3 -16.78 12.01 30.93
N THR A 4 -16.22 12.52 29.81
CA THR A 4 -15.34 13.71 29.83
C THR A 4 -16.14 15.01 29.93
N GLY A 5 -17.47 14.96 29.83
CA GLY A 5 -18.33 16.15 29.79
C GLY A 5 -18.41 16.83 28.43
N ILE A 6 -17.71 16.31 27.40
CA ILE A 6 -17.69 16.93 26.05
C ILE A 6 -19.09 17.06 25.45
N HIS A 7 -19.99 16.11 25.68
CA HIS A 7 -21.37 16.19 25.19
C HIS A 7 -22.17 17.29 25.88
N GLU A 8 -21.96 17.50 27.18
CA GLU A 8 -22.61 18.58 27.92
C GLU A 8 -22.06 19.94 27.49
N PHE A 9 -20.75 20.06 27.35
CA PHE A 9 -20.11 21.25 26.78
C PHE A 9 -20.69 21.61 25.41
N LEU A 10 -20.74 20.64 24.48
CA LEU A 10 -21.29 20.86 23.12
C LEU A 10 -22.78 21.19 23.14
N ARG A 11 -23.54 20.75 24.15
CA ARG A 11 -24.95 21.08 24.32
C ARG A 11 -25.14 22.55 24.72
N TRP A 12 -24.28 23.06 25.60
CA TRP A 12 -24.35 24.46 26.06
C TRP A 12 -23.73 25.44 25.06
N LEU A 13 -22.73 25.01 24.29
CA LEU A 13 -21.95 25.87 23.40
C LEU A 13 -22.81 26.76 22.47
N PRO A 14 -23.85 26.27 21.77
CA PRO A 14 -24.68 27.13 20.93
C PRO A 14 -25.38 28.24 21.72
N GLY A 15 -25.91 27.91 22.90
CA GLY A 15 -26.60 28.87 23.76
C GLY A 15 -25.68 29.97 24.27
N GLU A 16 -24.44 29.63 24.66
CA GLU A 16 -23.45 30.61 25.09
C GLU A 16 -22.96 31.50 23.95
N VAL A 17 -22.75 30.96 22.76
CA VAL A 17 -22.33 31.73 21.57
C VAL A 17 -23.41 32.74 21.17
N LEU A 18 -24.68 32.35 21.19
CA LEU A 18 -25.81 33.20 20.79
C LEU A 18 -26.12 34.36 21.75
N LYS A 19 -25.50 34.40 22.93
CA LYS A 19 -25.59 35.57 23.84
C LYS A 19 -24.82 36.79 23.33
N TRP A 20 -23.93 36.61 22.36
CA TRP A 20 -23.04 37.65 21.85
C TRP A 20 -23.48 38.07 20.45
N GLU A 21 -23.89 39.34 20.28
CA GLU A 21 -24.40 39.87 19.01
C GLU A 21 -23.38 39.83 17.85
N ASN A 22 -22.09 39.79 18.18
CA ASN A 22 -20.99 39.74 17.21
C ASN A 22 -20.58 38.31 16.82
N LEU A 23 -21.22 37.27 17.38
CA LEU A 23 -20.93 35.87 17.05
C LEU A 23 -22.12 35.22 16.33
N ARG A 24 -21.82 34.33 15.38
CA ARG A 24 -22.82 33.52 14.70
C ARG A 24 -22.23 32.21 14.21
N PHE A 25 -23.07 31.19 14.08
CA PHE A 25 -22.74 29.98 13.36
C PHE A 25 -23.04 30.18 11.87
N VAL A 26 -22.12 29.74 11.03
CA VAL A 26 -22.31 29.71 9.57
C VAL A 26 -21.87 28.35 9.07
N THR A 27 -22.58 27.86 8.07
CA THR A 27 -22.15 26.69 7.30
C THR A 27 -21.01 27.08 6.35
N PRO A 28 -20.17 26.12 5.91
CA PRO A 28 -19.16 26.40 4.89
C PRO A 28 -19.74 27.03 3.63
N SER A 29 -20.93 26.62 3.17
CA SER A 29 -21.58 27.19 1.99
C SER A 29 -22.05 28.64 2.17
N GLU A 30 -22.40 29.04 3.39
CA GLU A 30 -22.71 30.45 3.70
C GLU A 30 -21.44 31.29 3.78
N LEU A 31 -20.35 30.73 4.33
CA LEU A 31 -19.06 31.40 4.41
C LEU A 31 -18.51 31.75 3.02
N LEU A 32 -18.74 30.91 2.02
CA LEU A 32 -18.33 31.15 0.62
C LEU A 32 -18.97 32.38 -0.04
N ARG A 33 -19.99 32.99 0.56
CA ARG A 33 -20.59 34.24 0.06
C ARG A 33 -19.82 35.49 0.48
N HIS A 34 -18.80 35.33 1.32
CA HIS A 34 -17.94 36.41 1.76
C HIS A 34 -16.73 36.56 0.85
N GLU A 35 -16.25 37.79 0.70
CA GLU A 35 -15.02 38.05 -0.03
C GLU A 35 -13.82 37.40 0.70
N PRO A 36 -12.94 36.68 -0.02
CA PRO A 36 -11.74 36.11 0.56
C PRO A 36 -10.81 37.24 1.04
N VAL A 37 -10.18 37.03 2.19
CA VAL A 37 -9.25 38.01 2.79
C VAL A 37 -7.79 37.79 2.39
N GLY A 38 -7.52 36.73 1.62
CA GLY A 38 -6.19 36.34 1.19
C GLY A 38 -6.18 34.96 0.57
N GLU A 39 -4.99 34.51 0.20
CA GLU A 39 -4.74 33.22 -0.43
C GLU A 39 -3.79 32.40 0.46
N VAL A 40 -4.02 31.09 0.51
CA VAL A 40 -3.12 30.13 1.11
C VAL A 40 -2.69 29.18 0.01
N ASP A 41 -1.39 29.14 -0.25
CA ASP A 41 -0.80 28.19 -1.18
C ASP A 41 -0.35 26.93 -0.42
N VAL A 42 -0.78 25.77 -0.92
CA VAL A 42 -0.33 24.46 -0.45
C VAL A 42 0.39 23.84 -1.63
N PHE A 43 1.73 23.85 -1.55
CA PHE A 43 2.62 23.54 -2.66
C PHE A 43 2.31 22.17 -3.28
N GLU A 44 2.48 22.04 -4.61
CA GLU A 44 2.04 20.86 -5.38
C GLU A 44 2.64 19.52 -4.91
N TYR A 45 3.81 19.57 -4.26
CA TYR A 45 4.52 18.40 -3.75
C TYR A 45 4.31 18.19 -2.24
N ASP A 46 3.68 19.13 -1.55
CA ASP A 46 3.38 19.06 -0.12
C ASP A 46 2.05 18.32 0.07
N THR A 47 2.12 16.99 0.06
CA THR A 47 0.96 16.19 0.49
C THR A 47 0.86 16.26 2.01
N LEU A 48 -0.05 17.10 2.49
CA LEU A 48 -0.30 17.34 3.90
C LEU A 48 -1.50 16.54 4.42
N SER A 49 -1.50 16.31 5.72
CA SER A 49 -2.62 15.73 6.45
C SER A 49 -2.79 16.37 7.81
N TRP A 50 -3.92 16.09 8.46
CA TRP A 50 -4.17 16.49 9.83
C TRP A 50 -3.51 15.57 10.87
N ALA A 51 -3.02 14.40 10.45
CA ALA A 51 -2.53 13.34 11.32
C ALA A 51 -1.09 13.63 11.79
N ASP A 52 -0.76 13.08 12.96
CA ASP A 52 0.57 13.09 13.57
C ASP A 52 1.22 14.47 13.73
N VAL A 53 2.48 14.49 14.15
CA VAL A 53 3.23 15.73 14.42
C VAL A 53 3.74 16.36 13.13
N ASP A 54 4.17 15.52 12.18
CA ASP A 54 4.78 15.97 10.91
C ASP A 54 3.75 16.44 9.87
N LYS A 55 2.44 16.19 10.09
CA LYS A 55 1.35 16.60 9.20
C LYS A 55 1.54 16.14 7.75
N GLY A 56 2.32 15.07 7.56
CA GLY A 56 2.62 14.50 6.25
C GLY A 56 1.78 13.27 5.96
N VAL A 57 2.29 12.40 5.10
CA VAL A 57 1.64 11.15 4.69
C VAL A 57 2.07 9.93 5.49
N LYS A 58 2.96 10.06 6.47
CA LYS A 58 3.55 8.93 7.19
C LYS A 58 2.53 8.04 7.89
N ALA A 59 1.41 8.60 8.35
CA ALA A 59 0.30 7.85 8.92
C ALA A 59 -0.23 6.74 7.99
N TRP A 60 -0.11 6.91 6.66
CA TRP A 60 -0.59 5.95 5.66
C TRP A 60 0.49 5.38 4.74
N LEU A 61 1.65 6.04 4.60
CA LEU A 61 2.73 5.69 3.65
C LEU A 61 4.13 5.72 4.29
N GLY A 62 4.22 5.60 5.62
CA GLY A 62 5.46 5.72 6.38
C GLY A 62 6.34 4.48 6.39
N ASN A 63 5.83 3.31 5.99
CA ASN A 63 6.60 2.07 5.99
C ASN A 63 6.34 1.15 4.78
N GLY A 64 7.15 0.08 4.68
CA GLY A 64 7.10 -0.86 3.55
C GLY A 64 5.75 -1.59 3.40
N MET A 65 5.11 -2.01 4.49
CA MET A 65 3.81 -2.71 4.43
C MET A 65 2.72 -1.80 3.85
N GLN A 66 2.69 -0.56 4.31
CA GLN A 66 1.82 0.50 3.84
C GLN A 66 2.02 0.79 2.34
N LEU A 67 3.28 0.97 1.93
CA LEU A 67 3.65 1.23 0.54
C LEU A 67 3.29 0.05 -0.38
N THR A 68 3.57 -1.20 0.03
CA THR A 68 3.21 -2.40 -0.72
C THR A 68 1.70 -2.48 -0.96
N CYS A 69 0.88 -2.25 0.08
CA CYS A 69 -0.57 -2.29 -0.04
C CYS A 69 -1.12 -1.14 -0.89
N TYR A 70 -0.65 0.09 -0.65
CA TYR A 70 -1.08 1.27 -1.40
C TYR A 70 -0.81 1.11 -2.91
N ARG A 71 0.41 0.69 -3.28
CA ARG A 71 0.78 0.46 -4.68
C ARG A 71 -0.06 -0.62 -5.30
N ALA A 72 -0.24 -1.76 -4.63
CA ALA A 72 -1.05 -2.86 -5.14
C ALA A 72 -2.48 -2.44 -5.45
N VAL A 73 -3.12 -1.66 -4.57
CA VAL A 73 -4.48 -1.13 -4.82
C VAL A 73 -4.50 -0.19 -6.01
N LYS A 74 -3.53 0.72 -6.12
CA LYS A 74 -3.41 1.69 -7.21
C LYS A 74 -3.24 1.01 -8.56
N GLU A 75 -2.37 0.01 -8.66
CA GLU A 75 -2.07 -0.69 -9.91
C GLU A 75 -3.26 -1.53 -10.43
N MET A 76 -4.22 -1.89 -9.57
CA MET A 76 -5.40 -2.65 -9.99
C MET A 76 -6.48 -1.79 -10.69
N GLU A 77 -6.43 -0.46 -10.58
CA GLU A 77 -7.44 0.43 -11.17
C GLU A 77 -7.74 0.15 -12.67
N PRO A 78 -6.76 0.11 -13.59
CA PRO A 78 -7.04 -0.12 -15.01
C PRO A 78 -7.72 -1.46 -15.26
N TYR A 79 -7.36 -2.51 -14.53
CA TYR A 79 -7.91 -3.85 -14.71
C TYR A 79 -9.34 -3.95 -14.16
N VAL A 80 -9.60 -3.37 -13.00
CA VAL A 80 -10.95 -3.32 -12.40
C VAL A 80 -11.89 -2.50 -13.28
N LYS A 81 -11.44 -1.36 -13.80
CA LYS A 81 -12.23 -0.54 -14.73
C LYS A 81 -12.44 -1.23 -16.08
N LYS A 82 -11.43 -1.96 -16.58
CA LYS A 82 -11.54 -2.74 -17.83
C LYS A 82 -12.51 -3.90 -17.71
N LEU A 83 -12.56 -4.57 -16.55
CA LEU A 83 -13.53 -5.64 -16.30
C LEU A 83 -14.98 -5.13 -16.35
N GLY A 84 -15.24 -3.93 -15.84
CA GLY A 84 -16.57 -3.30 -15.91
C GLY A 84 -17.64 -3.97 -15.03
N ASP A 85 -17.25 -4.82 -14.06
CA ASP A 85 -18.16 -5.45 -13.10
C ASP A 85 -18.28 -4.59 -11.83
N GLU A 86 -19.50 -4.14 -11.52
CA GLU A 86 -19.81 -3.29 -10.36
C GLU A 86 -19.44 -3.92 -9.01
N ARG A 87 -19.46 -5.25 -8.89
CA ARG A 87 -19.06 -5.95 -7.66
C ARG A 87 -17.56 -5.83 -7.44
N PHE A 88 -16.76 -6.03 -8.50
CA PHE A 88 -15.31 -5.85 -8.43
C PHE A 88 -14.95 -4.39 -8.18
N LEU A 89 -15.65 -3.45 -8.80
CA LEU A 89 -15.46 -2.02 -8.55
C LEU A 89 -15.75 -1.65 -7.10
N LYS A 90 -16.82 -2.19 -6.51
CA LYS A 90 -17.16 -1.99 -5.10
C LYS A 90 -16.09 -2.57 -4.17
N LEU A 91 -15.64 -3.81 -4.41
CA LEU A 91 -14.58 -4.44 -3.61
C LEU A 91 -13.27 -3.65 -3.69
N TRP A 92 -12.88 -3.23 -4.88
CA TRP A 92 -11.69 -2.38 -5.07
C TRP A 92 -11.79 -1.03 -4.33
N ARG A 93 -12.99 -0.42 -4.28
CA ARG A 93 -13.24 0.78 -3.46
C ARG A 93 -13.12 0.50 -1.96
N MET A 94 -13.52 -0.67 -1.48
CA MET A 94 -13.34 -1.05 -0.08
C MET A 94 -11.87 -1.20 0.30
N PHE A 95 -11.03 -1.71 -0.60
CA PHE A 95 -9.58 -1.76 -0.37
C PHE A 95 -8.91 -0.37 -0.31
N GLN A 96 -9.55 0.66 -0.86
CA GLN A 96 -9.07 2.06 -0.80
C GLN A 96 -9.44 2.78 0.51
N ILE A 97 -10.21 2.15 1.41
CA ILE A 97 -10.49 2.74 2.73
C ILE A 97 -9.16 2.96 3.45
N SER A 98 -8.91 4.19 3.89
CA SER A 98 -7.61 4.62 4.41
C SER A 98 -7.22 3.89 5.70
N ASP A 99 -8.21 3.50 6.52
CA ASP A 99 -8.04 2.69 7.73
C ASP A 99 -7.23 1.41 7.47
N ASN A 100 -7.42 0.77 6.30
CA ASN A 100 -6.73 -0.48 5.95
C ASN A 100 -5.20 -0.34 6.08
N ILE A 101 -4.64 0.73 5.53
CA ILE A 101 -3.18 0.99 5.59
C ILE A 101 -2.79 1.83 6.82
N TYR A 102 -3.71 2.62 7.38
CA TYR A 102 -3.50 3.34 8.64
C TYR A 102 -3.20 2.39 9.82
N TYR A 103 -3.87 1.24 9.86
CA TYR A 103 -3.65 0.20 10.88
C TYR A 103 -2.30 -0.52 10.76
N MET A 104 -1.54 -0.28 9.69
CA MET A 104 -0.22 -0.86 9.48
C MET A 104 0.93 0.04 9.98
N TYR A 105 0.63 1.11 10.72
CA TYR A 105 1.64 2.02 11.28
C TYR A 105 2.47 1.37 12.38
N GLN A 106 3.78 1.63 12.41
CA GLN A 106 4.72 0.92 13.30
C GLN A 106 5.57 1.83 14.19
N GLU A 107 5.56 3.15 13.99
CA GLU A 107 6.43 4.00 14.80
C GLU A 107 5.92 4.07 16.25
N PHE A 108 6.86 4.05 17.19
CA PHE A 108 6.57 4.19 18.61
C PHE A 108 6.29 5.65 18.98
N GLY A 109 5.73 5.87 20.17
CA GLY A 109 5.49 7.20 20.73
C GLY A 109 4.02 7.63 20.67
N PRO A 110 3.73 8.94 20.86
CA PRO A 110 2.37 9.44 20.95
C PRO A 110 1.50 9.09 19.73
N SER A 111 2.05 9.26 18.53
CA SER A 111 1.40 8.83 17.27
C SER A 111 1.11 7.34 17.27
N GLY A 112 2.09 6.50 17.59
CA GLY A 112 1.91 5.05 17.67
C GLY A 112 0.81 4.63 18.65
N MET A 113 0.67 5.31 19.80
CA MET A 113 -0.41 5.06 20.75
C MET A 113 -1.79 5.40 20.18
N VAL A 114 -1.90 6.49 19.42
CA VAL A 114 -3.16 6.87 18.73
C VAL A 114 -3.51 5.84 17.66
N HIS A 115 -2.56 5.42 16.83
CA HIS A 115 -2.79 4.38 15.83
C HIS A 115 -3.21 3.04 16.48
N GLY A 116 -2.54 2.65 17.57
CA GLY A 116 -2.89 1.46 18.34
C GLY A 116 -4.23 1.55 19.05
N TYR A 117 -4.71 2.76 19.37
CA TYR A 117 -6.05 2.96 19.95
C TYR A 117 -7.17 2.63 18.95
N PHE A 118 -6.97 2.96 17.66
CA PHE A 118 -7.98 2.74 16.61
C PHE A 118 -7.93 1.33 15.98
N SER A 119 -6.86 0.57 16.19
CA SER A 119 -6.72 -0.80 15.67
C SER A 119 -6.87 -1.85 16.77
N GLN A 120 -7.59 -2.93 16.49
CA GLN A 120 -7.66 -4.12 17.36
C GLN A 120 -6.59 -5.18 17.00
N MET A 121 -5.74 -4.89 16.01
CA MET A 121 -4.74 -5.82 15.47
C MET A 121 -3.35 -5.20 15.56
N PHE A 122 -2.33 -6.05 15.73
CA PHE A 122 -0.97 -5.60 15.51
C PHE A 122 -0.77 -5.19 14.05
N PRO A 123 0.10 -4.21 13.77
CA PRO A 123 0.32 -3.72 12.39
C PRO A 123 0.69 -4.82 11.40
N THR A 124 1.45 -5.82 11.84
CA THR A 124 1.83 -6.99 11.03
C THR A 124 0.64 -7.90 10.72
N ASP A 125 -0.31 -8.02 11.64
CA ASP A 125 -1.53 -8.82 11.45
C ASP A 125 -2.49 -8.11 10.49
N ALA A 126 -2.64 -6.80 10.63
CA ALA A 126 -3.40 -5.97 9.70
C ALA A 126 -2.86 -6.11 8.26
N PHE A 127 -1.53 -6.06 8.10
CA PHE A 127 -0.88 -6.31 6.82
C PHE A 127 -1.14 -7.73 6.28
N ALA A 128 -0.99 -8.77 7.12
CA ALA A 128 -1.25 -10.14 6.71
C ALA A 128 -2.71 -10.37 6.28
N VAL A 129 -3.68 -9.83 7.02
CA VAL A 129 -5.12 -9.94 6.68
C VAL A 129 -5.42 -9.21 5.38
N PHE A 130 -4.92 -7.98 5.22
CA PHE A 130 -5.11 -7.20 4.00
C PHE A 130 -4.56 -7.93 2.78
N THR A 131 -3.30 -8.37 2.84
CA THR A 131 -2.62 -9.03 1.72
C THR A 131 -3.25 -10.37 1.35
N ARG A 132 -3.77 -11.14 2.31
CA ARG A 132 -4.56 -12.36 2.02
C ARG A 132 -5.83 -12.01 1.24
N ALA A 133 -6.62 -11.07 1.75
CA ALA A 133 -7.87 -10.66 1.12
C ALA A 133 -7.63 -10.04 -0.27
N PHE A 134 -6.59 -9.23 -0.41
CA PHE A 134 -6.25 -8.58 -1.67
C PHE A 134 -5.69 -9.57 -2.70
N SER A 135 -4.87 -10.54 -2.28
CA SER A 135 -4.36 -11.59 -3.18
C SER A 135 -5.46 -12.52 -3.69
N ASP A 136 -6.49 -12.78 -2.88
CA ASP A 136 -7.71 -13.48 -3.31
C ASP A 136 -8.55 -12.65 -4.29
N PHE A 137 -8.69 -11.34 -4.02
CA PHE A 137 -9.32 -10.41 -4.97
C PHE A 137 -8.58 -10.38 -6.31
N GLN A 138 -7.24 -10.35 -6.31
CA GLN A 138 -6.43 -10.40 -7.53
C GLN A 138 -6.60 -11.73 -8.28
N GLU A 139 -6.70 -12.87 -7.59
CA GLU A 139 -7.02 -14.16 -8.23
C GLU A 139 -8.36 -14.11 -8.96
N LYS A 140 -9.40 -13.67 -8.27
CA LYS A 140 -10.75 -13.55 -8.86
C LYS A 140 -10.75 -12.59 -10.05
N LEU A 141 -9.96 -11.53 -9.99
CA LEU A 141 -9.81 -10.60 -11.11
C LEU A 141 -9.12 -11.27 -12.30
N MET A 142 -8.10 -12.10 -12.07
CA MET A 142 -7.43 -12.89 -13.13
C MET A 142 -8.36 -13.92 -13.78
N GLU A 143 -9.21 -14.58 -13.00
CA GLU A 143 -10.20 -15.53 -13.51
C GLU A 143 -11.24 -14.85 -14.41
N ASN A 144 -11.63 -13.62 -14.07
CA ASN A 144 -12.64 -12.85 -14.82
C ASN A 144 -12.04 -11.96 -15.92
N LEU A 145 -10.71 -11.83 -15.99
CA LEU A 145 -10.00 -11.02 -16.99
C LEU A 145 -8.80 -11.80 -17.59
N PRO A 146 -9.03 -12.98 -18.20
CA PRO A 146 -7.97 -13.88 -18.63
C PRO A 146 -6.98 -13.28 -19.64
N GLN A 147 -7.44 -12.34 -20.47
CA GLN A 147 -6.62 -11.60 -21.42
C GLN A 147 -5.55 -10.71 -20.75
N GLU A 148 -5.73 -10.36 -19.47
CA GLU A 148 -4.77 -9.59 -18.66
C GLU A 148 -4.02 -10.46 -17.63
N ARG A 149 -4.20 -11.79 -17.66
CA ARG A 149 -3.61 -12.70 -16.66
C ARG A 149 -2.12 -12.49 -16.49
N SER A 150 -1.38 -12.33 -17.60
CA SER A 150 0.06 -12.10 -17.58
C SER A 150 0.44 -10.86 -16.75
N SER A 151 -0.27 -9.75 -16.95
CA SER A 151 -0.02 -8.49 -16.26
C SER A 151 -0.42 -8.57 -14.78
N LEU A 152 -1.58 -9.19 -14.51
CA LEU A 152 -2.11 -9.37 -13.16
C LEU A 152 -1.25 -10.31 -12.31
N VAL A 153 -0.68 -11.38 -12.89
CA VAL A 153 0.29 -12.26 -12.22
C VAL A 153 1.53 -11.46 -11.80
N ALA A 154 2.04 -10.60 -12.69
CA ALA A 154 3.23 -9.80 -12.39
C ALA A 154 3.00 -8.76 -11.28
N LEU A 155 1.77 -8.25 -11.16
CA LEU A 155 1.37 -7.24 -10.17
C LEU A 155 0.76 -7.84 -8.89
N ARG A 156 0.67 -9.17 -8.79
CA ARG A 156 0.07 -9.83 -7.64
C ARG A 156 0.95 -9.65 -6.40
N ILE A 157 0.32 -9.30 -5.28
CA ILE A 157 0.96 -9.32 -3.97
C ILE A 157 0.57 -10.59 -3.20
N PHE A 158 1.45 -11.02 -2.30
CA PHE A 158 1.29 -12.21 -1.48
C PHE A 158 1.33 -11.88 0.00
N PRO A 159 0.58 -12.62 0.83
CA PRO A 159 0.69 -12.49 2.27
C PRO A 159 2.03 -13.00 2.80
N PRO A 160 2.44 -12.64 4.04
CA PRO A 160 3.75 -12.99 4.58
C PRO A 160 4.13 -14.46 4.42
N GLU A 161 3.21 -15.40 4.68
CA GLU A 161 3.48 -16.84 4.55
C GLU A 161 3.72 -17.34 3.11
N LYS A 162 3.45 -16.52 2.09
CA LYS A 162 3.68 -16.81 0.67
C LYS A 162 4.66 -15.84 0.01
N ALA A 163 5.19 -14.87 0.75
CA ALA A 163 6.17 -13.93 0.24
C ALA A 163 7.53 -14.62 0.03
N PHE A 164 8.43 -13.97 -0.72
CA PHE A 164 9.80 -14.43 -0.78
C PHE A 164 10.62 -13.79 0.33
N HIS A 165 11.36 -14.61 1.09
CA HIS A 165 12.18 -14.18 2.20
C HIS A 165 13.65 -14.47 1.89
N PHE A 166 14.46 -13.43 1.85
CA PHE A 166 15.89 -13.55 1.60
C PHE A 166 16.64 -13.93 2.88
N PHE A 167 17.47 -14.97 2.80
CA PHE A 167 18.36 -15.39 3.87
C PHE A 167 19.81 -15.52 3.40
N GLU A 168 20.77 -15.14 4.23
CA GLU A 168 22.20 -15.38 3.98
C GLU A 168 22.89 -15.83 5.27
N GLY A 169 23.56 -16.98 5.23
CA GLY A 169 24.23 -17.54 6.42
C GLY A 169 23.30 -17.75 7.61
N GLY A 170 22.03 -18.11 7.36
CA GLY A 170 21.00 -18.27 8.39
C GLY A 170 20.41 -16.97 8.94
N ARG A 171 20.80 -15.81 8.41
CA ARG A 171 20.26 -14.50 8.80
C ARG A 171 19.20 -14.03 7.81
N TYR A 172 18.07 -13.55 8.32
CA TYR A 172 17.05 -12.88 7.53
C TYR A 172 17.56 -11.51 7.06
N LEU A 173 17.41 -11.21 5.77
CA LEU A 173 17.84 -9.94 5.17
C LEU A 173 16.66 -9.07 4.71
N GLY A 174 15.51 -9.66 4.40
CA GLY A 174 14.35 -8.91 3.92
C GLY A 174 13.34 -9.79 3.23
N SER A 175 12.19 -9.21 2.91
CA SER A 175 11.11 -9.88 2.19
C SER A 175 10.67 -9.04 1.00
N VAL A 176 10.17 -9.71 -0.03
CA VAL A 176 9.48 -9.10 -1.16
C VAL A 176 8.15 -9.80 -1.34
N PHE A 177 7.08 -9.01 -1.50
CA PHE A 177 5.71 -9.52 -1.52
C PHE A 177 5.14 -9.63 -2.94
N SER A 178 5.89 -9.25 -3.97
CA SER A 178 5.52 -9.35 -5.39
C SER A 178 6.75 -9.35 -6.30
N LEU A 179 6.57 -9.66 -7.58
CA LEU A 179 7.63 -9.48 -8.58
C LEU A 179 8.02 -8.00 -8.74
N LEU A 180 7.05 -7.08 -8.61
CA LEU A 180 7.32 -5.65 -8.74
C LEU A 180 8.23 -5.18 -7.61
N GLU A 181 7.90 -5.55 -6.38
CA GLU A 181 8.72 -5.23 -5.21
C GLU A 181 10.10 -5.91 -5.27
N LEU A 182 10.17 -7.14 -5.79
CA LEU A 182 11.46 -7.80 -6.05
C LEU A 182 12.33 -6.94 -6.97
N TRP A 183 11.77 -6.48 -8.09
CA TRP A 183 12.49 -5.67 -9.06
C TRP A 183 12.99 -4.35 -8.47
N GLU A 184 12.13 -3.65 -7.73
CA GLU A 184 12.46 -2.38 -7.07
C GLU A 184 13.56 -2.54 -6.01
N LYS A 185 13.52 -3.63 -5.24
CA LYS A 185 14.42 -3.87 -4.11
C LYS A 185 15.66 -4.70 -4.47
N LEU A 186 15.90 -5.03 -5.74
CA LEU A 186 17.12 -5.77 -6.14
C LEU A 186 18.41 -5.09 -5.68
N GLY A 187 18.41 -3.75 -5.57
CA GLY A 187 19.55 -2.97 -5.10
C GLY A 187 19.83 -3.13 -3.60
N ASP A 188 18.81 -3.47 -2.81
CA ASP A 188 18.89 -3.58 -1.34
C ASP A 188 19.59 -4.87 -0.89
N PHE A 189 19.66 -5.88 -1.78
CA PHE A 189 20.24 -7.18 -1.46
C PHE A 189 21.68 -7.33 -2.01
N PRO A 190 22.63 -7.85 -1.22
CA PRO A 190 23.96 -8.20 -1.72
C PRO A 190 23.94 -9.20 -2.87
N GLU A 191 24.91 -9.13 -3.78
CA GLU A 191 25.03 -10.07 -4.92
C GLU A 191 25.16 -11.53 -4.43
N SER A 192 25.86 -11.73 -3.32
CA SER A 192 26.03 -13.04 -2.68
C SER A 192 24.69 -13.60 -2.17
N CYS A 193 23.85 -12.76 -1.58
CA CYS A 193 22.51 -13.12 -1.13
C CYS A 193 21.62 -13.51 -2.31
N LEU A 194 21.55 -12.67 -3.36
CA LEU A 194 20.76 -12.97 -4.55
C LEU A 194 21.19 -14.30 -5.20
N ARG A 195 22.49 -14.56 -5.25
CA ARG A 195 23.03 -15.82 -5.77
C ARG A 195 22.69 -17.02 -4.89
N ALA A 196 22.82 -16.89 -3.57
CA ALA A 196 22.53 -17.96 -2.62
C ALA A 196 21.05 -18.36 -2.63
N ASN A 197 20.16 -17.41 -2.90
CA ASN A 197 18.71 -17.60 -2.90
C ASN A 197 18.13 -17.88 -4.30
N LEU A 198 18.94 -17.95 -5.35
CA LEU A 198 18.45 -17.98 -6.74
C LEU A 198 17.58 -19.20 -7.06
N GLU A 199 17.93 -20.38 -6.53
CA GLU A 199 17.14 -21.60 -6.72
C GLU A 199 15.80 -21.55 -5.99
N ASP A 200 15.77 -20.97 -4.79
CA ASP A 200 14.52 -20.82 -4.05
C ASP A 200 13.65 -19.73 -4.66
N LEU A 201 14.27 -18.67 -5.19
CA LEU A 201 13.59 -17.61 -5.94
C LEU A 201 12.94 -18.19 -7.19
N GLU A 202 13.64 -19.04 -7.93
CA GLU A 202 13.08 -19.79 -9.06
C GLU A 202 11.84 -20.59 -8.67
N LYS A 203 11.93 -21.40 -7.59
CA LYS A 203 10.79 -22.19 -7.09
C LYS A 203 9.62 -21.30 -6.70
N TRP A 204 9.87 -20.18 -6.03
CA TRP A 204 8.84 -19.22 -5.66
C TRP A 204 8.15 -18.64 -6.89
N VAL A 205 8.91 -18.25 -7.92
CA VAL A 205 8.34 -17.76 -9.18
C VAL A 205 7.54 -18.86 -9.90
N ARG A 206 8.01 -20.10 -9.89
CA ARG A 206 7.29 -21.20 -10.53
C ARG A 206 5.98 -21.55 -9.84
N TRP A 207 6.02 -21.74 -8.52
CA TRP A 207 4.94 -22.37 -7.77
C TRP A 207 4.02 -21.38 -7.05
N THR A 208 4.54 -20.21 -6.67
CA THR A 208 3.77 -19.18 -5.97
C THR A 208 3.29 -18.09 -6.92
N ILE A 209 4.20 -17.53 -7.73
CA ILE A 209 3.79 -16.54 -8.76
C ILE A 209 3.01 -17.24 -9.89
N GLY A 210 3.42 -18.45 -10.27
CA GLY A 210 2.81 -19.20 -11.37
C GLY A 210 3.37 -18.81 -12.75
N ASP A 211 4.65 -18.44 -12.81
CA ASP A 211 5.33 -18.04 -14.04
C ASP A 211 6.52 -18.97 -14.37
N PRO A 212 6.27 -20.17 -14.94
CA PRO A 212 7.33 -21.15 -15.19
C PRO A 212 8.37 -20.67 -16.21
N LEU A 213 7.98 -19.81 -17.17
CA LEU A 213 8.90 -19.28 -18.17
C LEU A 213 9.92 -18.33 -17.52
N LEU A 214 9.45 -17.42 -16.66
CA LEU A 214 10.34 -16.55 -15.91
C LEU A 214 11.22 -17.36 -14.94
N ALA A 215 10.66 -18.40 -14.31
CA ALA A 215 11.42 -19.28 -13.43
C ALA A 215 12.60 -19.96 -14.16
N ASP A 216 12.36 -20.54 -15.34
CA ASP A 216 13.41 -21.15 -16.16
C ASP A 216 14.52 -20.15 -16.53
N GLN A 217 14.13 -18.92 -16.85
CA GLN A 217 15.08 -17.84 -17.16
C GLN A 217 15.92 -17.43 -15.94
N ILE A 218 15.30 -17.34 -14.76
CA ILE A 218 15.98 -17.07 -13.48
C ILE A 218 17.00 -18.17 -13.17
N LEU A 219 16.63 -19.44 -13.35
CA LEU A 219 17.54 -20.56 -13.12
C LEU A 219 18.80 -20.48 -14.00
N GLY A 220 18.63 -20.05 -15.25
CA GLY A 220 19.73 -19.85 -16.21
C GLY A 220 20.78 -18.84 -15.74
N LEU A 221 20.42 -17.91 -14.84
CA LEU A 221 21.35 -16.93 -14.28
C LEU A 221 22.38 -17.53 -13.33
N LYS A 222 22.20 -18.76 -12.84
CA LYS A 222 23.13 -19.42 -11.91
C LYS A 222 24.57 -19.46 -12.45
N SER A 223 24.71 -19.62 -13.76
CA SER A 223 25.98 -19.65 -14.48
C SER A 223 26.60 -18.27 -14.75
N LYS A 224 25.87 -17.18 -14.49
CA LYS A 224 26.29 -15.82 -14.80
C LYS A 224 26.99 -15.15 -13.61
N PRO A 225 28.03 -14.33 -13.85
CA PRO A 225 28.72 -13.60 -12.78
C PRO A 225 27.90 -12.44 -12.20
N GLN A 226 26.98 -11.83 -12.96
CA GLN A 226 26.15 -10.69 -12.56
C GLN A 226 24.67 -11.08 -12.49
N VAL A 227 24.28 -11.77 -11.41
CA VAL A 227 22.91 -12.24 -11.15
C VAL A 227 21.96 -11.05 -10.98
N ARG A 228 22.35 -10.00 -10.22
CA ARG A 228 21.47 -8.84 -10.01
C ARG A 228 21.05 -8.19 -11.32
N ARG A 229 22.01 -7.96 -12.22
CA ARG A 229 21.74 -7.38 -13.54
C ARG A 229 20.82 -8.28 -14.37
N GLY A 230 21.07 -9.58 -14.37
CA GLY A 230 20.21 -10.55 -15.07
C GLY A 230 18.78 -10.55 -14.54
N LEU A 231 18.60 -10.55 -13.21
CA LEU A 231 17.29 -10.46 -12.58
C LEU A 231 16.58 -9.16 -12.95
N ALA A 232 17.28 -8.02 -12.91
CA ALA A 232 16.73 -6.73 -13.27
C ALA A 232 16.23 -6.70 -14.73
N GLU A 233 17.01 -7.25 -15.67
CA GLU A 233 16.65 -7.32 -17.08
C GLU A 233 15.45 -8.25 -17.34
N LEU A 234 15.39 -9.41 -16.67
CA LEU A 234 14.26 -10.34 -16.80
C LEU A 234 12.96 -9.76 -16.24
N LEU A 235 13.03 -9.16 -15.05
CA LEU A 235 11.87 -8.54 -14.41
C LEU A 235 11.41 -7.29 -15.18
N ALA A 236 12.33 -6.44 -15.67
CA ALA A 236 11.98 -5.29 -16.49
C ALA A 236 11.20 -5.69 -17.75
N LYS A 237 11.62 -6.76 -18.44
CA LYS A 237 10.86 -7.34 -19.57
C LYS A 237 9.47 -7.82 -19.17
N ARG A 238 9.32 -8.31 -17.94
CA ARG A 238 8.01 -8.77 -17.44
C ARG A 238 7.04 -7.61 -17.23
N PHE A 239 7.56 -6.43 -16.90
CA PHE A 239 6.79 -5.20 -16.75
C PHE A 239 6.64 -4.38 -18.03
N GLU A 240 7.31 -4.78 -19.12
CA GLU A 240 7.19 -4.12 -20.41
C GLU A 240 5.73 -4.19 -20.92
N GLY A 241 5.14 -3.02 -21.21
CA GLY A 241 3.73 -2.93 -21.62
C GLY A 241 2.72 -2.93 -20.46
N ILE A 242 3.15 -3.21 -19.22
CA ILE A 242 2.34 -2.99 -18.02
C ILE A 242 2.48 -1.51 -17.65
N ARG A 243 1.36 -0.75 -17.71
CA ARG A 243 1.35 0.63 -17.21
C ARG A 243 1.41 0.62 -15.68
N VAL A 244 2.61 0.53 -15.12
CA VAL A 244 2.84 0.74 -13.69
C VAL A 244 2.72 2.24 -13.41
N ARG A 245 1.73 2.67 -12.63
CA ARG A 245 1.49 4.10 -12.37
C ARG A 245 2.41 4.61 -11.26
N GLY A 246 3.48 5.33 -11.62
CA GLY A 246 4.37 5.99 -10.66
C GLY A 246 5.82 5.56 -10.72
N LEU A 247 6.23 5.02 -11.88
CA LEU A 247 7.61 4.96 -12.34
C LEU A 247 7.77 5.92 -13.52
#